data_AF-A0A527XYA5-F1
#
_entry.id   AF-A0A527XYA5-F1
#
_cell.length_a   1.000
_cell.length_b   1.000
_cell.length_c   1.000
_cell.angle_alpha   90.00
_cell.angle_beta   90.00
_cell.angle_gamma   90.00
#
_symmetry.space_group_name_H-M   'P 1'
#
loop_
_entity.id
_entity.type
_entity.pdbx_description
1 polymer ?
#
loop_
_entity_poly.entity_id
_entity_poly.type
_entity_poly.pdbx_seq_one_letter_code
_entity_poly.pdbx_strand_id
1 'polypeptide(L)'
;VPLGVLAAVKRGSLIDQIARVVGLIGYSVPIFWLGLLGLVLFYAKLQWIAFPARLDVVYEYTFTPITGFYLLDAAIQGQWDVFHDAWRHIVLPAALLGYLSLAYISRMTRSFMLNELAQEY
;
A
#
# COMPACT_ATOMS: atom_id res chain seq x y z
N VAL A 1 -11.05 -7.08 -13.58
CA VAL A 1 -11.07 -7.55 -14.99
C VAL A 1 -11.45 -6.49 -16.05
N PRO A 2 -11.94 -5.24 -15.82
CA PRO A 2 -12.38 -4.42 -16.96
C PRO A 2 -11.30 -3.54 -17.63
N LEU A 3 -10.21 -3.18 -16.94
CA LEU A 3 -9.20 -2.25 -17.49
C LEU A 3 -8.38 -2.87 -18.65
N GLY A 4 -7.97 -4.13 -18.50
CA GLY A 4 -7.22 -4.84 -19.55
C GLY A 4 -8.06 -5.11 -20.81
N VAL A 5 -9.35 -5.36 -20.64
CA VAL A 5 -10.29 -5.61 -21.76
C VAL A 5 -10.59 -4.29 -22.49
N LEU A 6 -10.80 -3.19 -21.77
CA LEU A 6 -11.02 -1.87 -22.38
C LEU A 6 -9.79 -1.35 -23.15
N ALA A 7 -8.59 -1.59 -22.64
CA ALA A 7 -7.34 -1.23 -23.33
C ALA A 7 -7.15 -2.04 -24.62
N ALA A 8 -7.58 -3.31 -24.64
CA ALA A 8 -7.51 -4.17 -25.82
C ALA A 8 -8.48 -3.75 -26.95
N VAL A 9 -9.65 -3.22 -26.61
CA VAL A 9 -10.67 -2.78 -27.59
C VAL A 9 -10.27 -1.47 -28.29
N LYS A 10 -9.49 -0.59 -27.64
CA LYS A 10 -8.98 0.68 -28.24
C LYS A 10 -7.46 0.67 -28.43
N ARG A 11 -6.97 -0.41 -29.03
CA ARG A 11 -5.56 -0.61 -29.39
C ARG A 11 -5.05 0.58 -30.21
N GLY A 12 -4.09 1.34 -29.68
CA GLY A 12 -3.50 2.52 -30.33
C GLY A 12 -4.12 3.88 -29.95
N SER A 13 -5.09 3.91 -29.03
CA SER A 13 -5.62 5.17 -28.50
C SER A 13 -4.68 5.83 -27.48
N LEU A 14 -4.80 7.14 -27.28
CA LEU A 14 -4.07 7.88 -26.25
C LEU A 14 -4.24 7.26 -24.84
N ILE A 15 -5.41 6.68 -24.54
CA ILE A 15 -5.69 6.02 -23.27
C ILE A 15 -4.86 4.73 -23.10
N ASP A 16 -4.67 3.97 -24.18
CA ASP A 16 -3.87 2.75 -24.22
C ASP A 16 -2.35 3.06 -24.16
N GLN A 17 -1.91 4.17 -24.76
CA GLN A 17 -0.55 4.68 -24.60
C GLN A 17 -0.27 5.21 -23.19
N ILE A 18 -1.19 5.99 -22.60
CA ILE A 18 -1.07 6.46 -21.22
C ILE A 18 -1.08 5.28 -20.25
N ALA A 19 -1.97 4.30 -20.44
CA ALA A 19 -2.00 3.09 -19.61
C ALA A 19 -0.70 2.28 -19.71
N ARG A 20 -0.10 2.17 -20.89
CA ARG A 20 1.22 1.52 -21.07
C ARG A 20 2.37 2.30 -20.46
N VAL A 21 2.39 3.63 -20.60
CA VAL A 21 3.43 4.47 -20.00
C VAL A 21 3.33 4.47 -18.48
N VAL A 22 2.11 4.60 -17.92
CA VAL A 22 1.85 4.47 -16.48
C VAL A 22 2.19 3.06 -15.99
N GLY A 23 1.88 2.02 -16.77
CA GLY A 23 2.25 0.64 -16.47
C GLY A 23 3.76 0.39 -16.50
N LEU A 24 4.49 0.98 -17.45
CA LEU A 24 5.95 0.93 -17.56
C LEU A 24 6.64 1.69 -16.43
N ILE A 25 6.14 2.89 -16.10
CA ILE A 25 6.60 3.67 -14.96
C ILE A 25 6.35 2.84 -13.68
N GLY A 26 5.15 2.31 -13.48
CA GLY A 26 4.80 1.49 -12.31
C GLY A 26 5.61 0.19 -12.15
N TYR A 27 6.03 -0.43 -13.25
CA TYR A 27 6.89 -1.62 -13.22
C TYR A 27 8.34 -1.30 -12.83
N SER A 28 8.80 -0.07 -13.09
CA SER A 28 10.14 0.41 -12.77
C SER A 28 10.21 1.29 -11.53
N VAL A 29 9.10 1.76 -10.96
CA VAL A 29 9.09 2.59 -9.75
C VAL A 29 9.56 1.74 -8.57
N PRO A 30 10.75 2.00 -8.02
CA PRO A 30 11.22 1.31 -6.83
C PRO A 30 10.25 1.54 -5.67
N ILE A 31 10.10 0.56 -4.78
CA ILE A 31 9.17 0.67 -3.65
C ILE A 31 9.42 1.91 -2.78
N PHE A 32 10.67 2.34 -2.64
CA PHE A 32 11.00 3.57 -1.90
C PHE A 32 10.33 4.80 -2.52
N TRP A 33 10.24 4.89 -3.85
CA TRP A 33 9.56 5.98 -4.54
C TRP A 33 8.06 5.96 -4.28
N LEU A 34 7.43 4.77 -4.28
CA LEU A 34 6.02 4.63 -3.90
C LEU A 34 5.80 5.10 -2.46
N GLY A 35 6.74 4.80 -1.56
CA GLY A 35 6.73 5.34 -0.19
C GLY A 35 6.82 6.86 -0.16
N LEU A 36 7.79 7.46 -0.87
CA LEU A 36 7.97 8.91 -0.93
C LEU A 36 6.76 9.62 -1.54
N LEU A 37 6.23 9.13 -2.66
CA LEU A 37 5.02 9.69 -3.29
C LEU A 37 3.79 9.52 -2.39
N GLY A 38 3.69 8.38 -1.69
CA GLY A 38 2.67 8.16 -0.67
C GLY A 38 2.74 9.20 0.45
N LEU A 39 3.94 9.52 0.95
CA LEU A 39 4.14 10.57 1.94
C LEU A 39 3.80 11.95 1.40
N VAL A 40 4.21 12.29 0.17
CA VAL A 40 3.87 13.59 -0.43
C VAL A 40 2.35 13.73 -0.58
N LEU A 41 1.67 12.69 -1.05
CA LEU A 41 0.23 12.74 -1.29
C LEU A 41 -0.58 12.67 0.01
N PHE A 42 -0.39 11.61 0.79
CA PHE A 42 -1.26 11.31 1.92
C PHE A 42 -0.86 12.02 3.21
N TYR A 43 0.43 12.30 3.41
CA TYR A 43 0.89 13.13 4.51
C TYR A 43 0.87 14.60 4.09
N ALA A 44 1.74 15.04 3.17
CA ALA A 44 1.93 16.48 2.94
C ALA A 44 0.71 17.20 2.32
N LYS A 45 0.00 16.58 1.37
CA LYS A 45 -1.14 17.21 0.69
C LYS A 45 -2.49 16.94 1.37
N LEU A 46 -2.81 15.67 1.61
CA LEU A 46 -4.13 15.26 2.10
C LEU A 46 -4.24 15.23 3.62
N GLN A 47 -3.11 15.16 4.35
CA GLN A 47 -3.07 15.06 5.81
C GLN A 47 -3.87 13.85 6.35
N TRP A 48 -4.06 12.80 5.54
CA TRP A 48 -4.74 11.57 5.94
C TRP A 48 -3.87 10.69 6.82
N ILE A 49 -2.58 10.67 6.53
CA ILE A 49 -1.58 9.80 7.16
C ILE A 49 -0.68 10.67 8.03
N ALA A 50 -0.22 10.13 9.16
CA ALA A 50 0.61 10.87 10.10
C ALA A 50 2.09 10.83 9.72
N PHE A 51 2.90 11.65 10.40
CA PHE A 51 4.35 11.70 10.20
C PHE A 51 4.99 10.32 10.49
N PRO A 52 6.14 9.97 9.88
CA PRO A 52 6.85 8.73 10.19
C PRO A 52 7.30 8.63 11.66
N ALA A 53 6.42 8.07 12.50
CA ALA A 53 6.63 7.79 13.91
C ALA A 53 5.71 6.64 14.33
N ARG A 54 5.74 6.27 15.61
CA ARG A 54 4.79 5.28 16.16
C ARG A 54 3.48 5.93 16.59
N LEU A 55 3.57 7.12 17.17
CA LEU A 55 2.49 7.98 17.63
C LEU A 55 2.96 9.43 17.53
N ASP A 56 2.00 10.36 17.57
CA ASP A 56 2.28 11.79 17.73
C ASP A 56 2.94 12.08 19.09
N VAL A 57 3.80 13.10 19.13
CA VAL A 57 4.52 13.57 20.32
C VAL A 57 3.57 13.96 21.44
N VAL A 58 2.36 14.40 21.09
CA VAL A 58 1.30 14.72 22.05
C VAL A 58 0.97 13.54 22.97
N TYR A 59 1.09 12.30 22.49
CA TYR A 59 0.74 11.10 23.25
C TYR A 59 1.94 10.42 23.91
N GLU A 60 3.16 10.88 23.67
CA GLU A 60 4.41 10.24 24.13
C GLU A 60 4.45 10.04 25.65
N TYR A 61 3.90 10.99 26.41
CA TYR A 61 3.88 10.95 27.89
C TYR A 61 2.50 10.67 28.48
N THR A 62 1.47 10.52 27.64
CA THR A 62 0.08 10.32 28.09
C THR A 62 -0.40 8.90 27.84
N PHE A 63 0.20 8.20 26.87
CA PHE A 63 -0.17 6.84 26.52
C PHE A 63 0.87 5.84 27.04
N THR A 64 0.45 4.93 27.91
CA THR A 64 1.27 3.82 28.39
C THR A 64 0.80 2.49 27.79
N PRO A 65 1.59 1.85 26.92
CA PRO A 65 1.25 0.54 26.35
C PRO A 65 1.16 -0.55 27.43
N ILE A 66 0.25 -1.51 27.25
CA ILE A 66 0.06 -2.66 28.16
C ILE A 66 0.68 -3.91 27.52
N THR A 67 0.25 -4.22 26.29
CA THR A 67 0.74 -5.38 25.53
C THR A 67 1.94 -5.03 24.64
N GLY A 68 2.12 -3.75 24.33
CA GLY A 68 3.11 -3.26 23.38
C GLY A 68 2.56 -3.11 21.95
N PHE A 69 1.32 -3.56 21.69
CA PHE A 69 0.65 -3.31 20.42
C PHE A 69 -0.30 -2.11 20.53
N TYR A 70 0.15 -0.96 20.03
CA TYR A 70 -0.47 0.34 20.34
C TYR A 70 -1.94 0.46 19.91
N LEU A 71 -2.33 -0.11 18.77
CA LEU A 71 -3.73 -0.11 18.33
C LEU A 71 -4.66 -0.90 19.28
N LEU A 72 -4.21 -2.07 19.74
CA LEU A 72 -4.99 -2.88 20.68
C LEU A 72 -5.01 -2.22 22.04
N ASP A 73 -3.86 -1.74 22.51
CA ASP A 73 -3.73 -1.08 23.81
C ASP A 73 -4.60 0.19 23.87
N ALA A 74 -4.63 1.00 22.80
CA ALA A 74 -5.49 2.18 22.73
C ALA A 74 -6.98 1.82 22.74
N ALA A 75 -7.38 0.75 22.04
CA ALA A 75 -8.76 0.26 22.04
C ALA A 75 -9.18 -0.29 23.42
N ILE A 76 -8.31 -1.07 24.09
CA ILE A 76 -8.57 -1.61 25.43
C ILE A 76 -8.69 -0.48 26.46
N GLN A 77 -7.85 0.54 26.35
CA GLN A 77 -7.87 1.69 27.26
C GLN A 77 -8.98 2.71 26.94
N GLY A 78 -9.75 2.49 25.87
CA GLY A 78 -10.83 3.40 25.43
C GLY A 78 -10.33 4.74 24.89
N GLN A 79 -9.04 4.86 24.57
CA GLN A 79 -8.41 6.07 24.07
C GLN A 79 -8.51 6.14 22.55
N TRP A 80 -9.71 6.50 22.06
CA TRP A 80 -9.99 6.53 20.62
C TRP A 80 -9.16 7.55 19.84
N ASP A 81 -8.74 8.64 20.48
CA ASP A 81 -7.85 9.63 19.88
C ASP A 81 -6.48 9.02 19.55
N VAL A 82 -5.90 8.26 20.49
CA VAL A 82 -4.63 7.51 20.30
C VAL A 82 -4.82 6.37 19.30
N PHE A 83 -5.97 5.70 19.30
CA PHE A 83 -6.27 4.66 18.32
C PHE A 83 -6.24 5.20 16.89
N HIS A 84 -6.94 6.30 16.66
CA HIS A 84 -6.99 6.94 15.35
C HIS A 84 -5.60 7.46 14.93
N ASP A 85 -4.84 8.00 15.88
CA ASP A 85 -3.46 8.41 15.64
C ASP A 85 -2.57 7.23 15.23
N ALA A 86 -2.55 6.14 16.02
CA ALA A 86 -1.81 4.92 15.70
C ALA A 86 -2.20 4.34 14.33
N TRP A 87 -3.50 4.37 13.99
CA TRP A 87 -4.00 3.91 12.69
C TRP A 87 -3.41 4.71 11.54
N ARG A 88 -3.38 6.04 11.66
CA ARG A 88 -2.82 6.96 10.65
C ARG A 88 -1.32 6.80 10.49
N HIS A 89 -0.60 6.36 11.52
CA HIS A 89 0.83 6.07 11.45
C HIS A 89 1.14 4.74 10.75
N ILE A 90 0.31 3.71 10.92
CA ILE A 90 0.61 2.36 10.42
C ILE A 90 0.05 2.08 9.01
N VAL A 91 -0.97 2.79 8.56
CA VAL A 91 -1.69 2.43 7.33
C VAL A 91 -0.82 2.52 6.07
N LEU A 92 0.01 3.56 5.93
CA LEU A 92 0.88 3.70 4.76
C LEU A 92 2.00 2.65 4.73
N PRO A 93 2.80 2.48 5.80
CA PRO A 93 3.83 1.46 5.81
C PRO A 93 3.26 0.05 5.63
N ALA A 94 2.15 -0.28 6.30
CA ALA A 94 1.51 -1.59 6.16
C ALA A 94 1.00 -1.83 4.74
N ALA A 95 0.39 -0.83 4.10
CA ALA A 95 -0.07 -0.95 2.72
C ALA A 95 1.10 -1.14 1.74
N LEU A 96 2.22 -0.44 1.93
CA LEU A 96 3.41 -0.59 1.09
C LEU A 96 4.03 -1.99 1.24
N LEU A 97 4.15 -2.49 2.47
CA LEU A 97 4.64 -3.85 2.73
C LEU A 97 3.69 -4.91 2.17
N GLY A 98 2.38 -4.73 2.35
CA GLY A 98 1.36 -5.62 1.79
C GLY A 98 1.39 -5.65 0.26
N TYR A 99 1.57 -4.49 -0.38
CA TYR A 99 1.71 -4.39 -1.82
C TYR A 99 2.93 -5.16 -2.34
N LEU A 100 4.07 -5.11 -1.63
CA LEU A 100 5.26 -5.89 -1.99
C LEU A 100 4.99 -7.39 -1.98
N SER A 101 4.40 -7.90 -0.89
CA SER A 101 4.05 -9.32 -0.75
C SER A 101 3.06 -9.74 -1.84
N LEU A 102 2.03 -8.94 -2.09
CA LEU A 102 1.02 -9.22 -3.11
C LEU A 102 1.63 -9.26 -4.51
N ALA A 103 2.48 -8.29 -4.85
CA ALA A 103 3.16 -8.24 -6.15
C ALA A 103 4.12 -9.42 -6.36
N TYR A 104 4.77 -9.90 -5.30
CA TYR A 104 5.62 -11.09 -5.35
C TYR A 104 4.79 -12.37 -5.54
N ILE A 105 3.79 -12.57 -4.69
CA ILE A 105 2.91 -13.77 -4.73
C ILE A 105 2.20 -13.84 -6.09
N SER A 106 1.65 -12.73 -6.59
CA SER A 106 0.96 -12.68 -7.88
C SER A 106 1.87 -13.13 -9.04
N ARG A 107 3.15 -12.73 -9.04
CA ARG A 107 4.13 -13.15 -10.04
C ARG A 107 4.45 -14.64 -9.93
N MET A 108 4.62 -15.14 -8.71
CA MET A 108 4.87 -16.56 -8.44
C MET A 108 3.69 -17.43 -8.90
N THR A 109 2.46 -17.09 -8.51
CA THR A 109 1.24 -17.78 -8.94
C THR A 109 1.09 -17.79 -10.45
N ARG A 110 1.38 -16.66 -11.13
CA ARG A 110 1.36 -16.61 -12.59
C ARG A 110 2.37 -17.57 -13.22
N SER A 111 3.59 -17.64 -12.68
CA SER A 111 4.61 -18.56 -13.18
C SER A 111 4.19 -20.02 -13.04
N PHE A 112 3.61 -20.39 -11.90
CA PHE A 112 3.13 -21.76 -11.67
C PHE A 112 1.99 -22.14 -12.62
N MET A 113 1.01 -21.26 -12.81
CA MET A 113 -0.08 -21.52 -13.75
C MET A 113 0.40 -21.73 -15.18
N LEU A 114 1.39 -20.94 -15.63
CA LEU A 114 1.96 -21.12 -16.97
C LEU A 114 2.74 -22.43 -17.09
N ASN A 115 3.44 -22.85 -16.05
CA ASN A 115 4.16 -24.12 -16.04
C ASN A 115 3.21 -25.33 -16.08
N GLU A 116 2.12 -25.31 -15.30
CA GLU A 116 1.12 -26.39 -15.29
C GLU A 116 0.38 -26.48 -16.64
N LEU A 117 -0.01 -25.34 -17.23
CA LEU A 117 -0.64 -25.32 -18.55
C LEU A 117 0.29 -25.77 -19.69
N ALA A 118 1.61 -25.73 -19.48
CA ALA A 118 2.61 -26.16 -20.44
C ALA A 118 2.98 -27.65 -20.30
N GLN A 119 2.52 -28.34 -19.25
CA GLN A 119 2.65 -29.80 -19.19
C GLN A 119 1.57 -30.43 -20.07
N GLU A 120 1.99 -30.97 -21.23
CA GLU A 120 1.18 -31.91 -22.00
C GLU A 120 1.01 -33.19 -21.18
N TYR A 121 -0.24 -33.56 -20.88
CA TYR A 121 -0.58 -34.88 -20.35
C TYR A 121 -0.43 -35.94 -21.45
#